data_AF-W1XPG1-F1
#
_entry.id   AF-W1XPG1-F1
#
_cell.length_a   1.000
_cell.length_b   1.000
_cell.length_c   1.000
_cell.angle_alpha   90.00
_cell.angle_beta   90.00
_cell.angle_gamma   90.00
#
_symmetry.space_group_name_H-M   'P 1'
#
loop_
_entity.id
_entity.type
_entity.pdbx_description
1 polymer ?
#
loop_
_entity_poly.entity_id
_entity_poly.type
_entity_poly.pdbx_seq_one_letter_code
_entity_poly.pdbx_strand_id
1 'polypeptide(L)' 'MTKLLVGLGNPGDKYFETKHNVGFMLIDQLAKKQNVTFTHDKIFQADLASFFLNGEKIYLVKPTTF' A
#
# COMPACT_ATOMS: atom_id res chain seq x y z
N MET A 1 0.98 -15.13 -12.18
CA MET A 1 1.78 -15.19 -10.93
C MET A 1 1.41 -13.98 -10.07
N THR A 2 1.53 -14.07 -8.74
CA THR A 2 1.21 -12.95 -7.83
C THR A 2 2.49 -12.24 -7.40
N LYS A 3 2.45 -10.90 -7.35
CA LYS A 3 3.55 -10.05 -6.88
C LYS A 3 3.08 -9.15 -5.74
N LEU A 4 4.03 -8.75 -4.90
CA LEU A 4 3.79 -7.91 -3.73
C LEU A 4 4.70 -6.69 -3.79
N LEU A 5 4.12 -5.50 -3.71
CA LEU A 5 4.84 -4.25 -3.48
C LEU A 5 4.41 -3.72 -2.11
N VAL A 6 5.38 -3.62 -1.20
CA VAL A 6 5.14 -3.17 0.18
C VAL A 6 5.75 -1.78 0.36
N GLY A 7 4.94 -0.84 0.83
CA GLY A 7 5.34 0.51 1.16
C GLY A 7 5.51 0.55 2.66
N LEU A 8 6.71 0.90 3.14
CA LEU A 8 6.97 1.03 4.57
C LEU A 8 6.63 2.45 5.05
N GLY A 9 6.18 2.53 6.30
CA GLY A 9 5.73 3.74 6.97
C GLY A 9 5.05 3.40 8.29
N ASN A 10 4.68 4.44 9.05
CA ASN A 10 3.89 4.31 10.27
C ASN A 10 2.45 4.78 10.04
N PRO A 11 1.45 4.09 10.58
CA PRO A 11 0.05 4.49 10.46
C PRO A 11 -0.30 5.67 11.38
N GLY A 12 -1.32 6.45 10.99
CA GLY A 12 -1.84 7.57 11.78
C GLY A 12 -1.32 8.94 11.34
N ASP A 13 -2.18 9.96 11.51
CA ASP A 13 -2.03 11.28 10.91
C ASP A 13 -0.72 11.99 11.27
N LYS A 14 -0.24 11.80 12.51
CA LYS A 14 1.02 12.41 12.97
C LYS A 14 2.26 11.97 12.19
N TYR A 15 2.20 10.84 11.48
CA TYR A 15 3.32 10.30 10.70
C TYR A 15 3.19 10.51 9.19
N PHE A 16 2.03 10.99 8.72
CA PHE A 16 1.66 11.02 7.30
C PHE A 16 2.73 11.67 6.41
N GLU A 17 3.28 12.82 6.81
CA GLU A 17 4.29 13.57 6.04
C GLU A 17 5.73 13.40 6.56
N THR A 18 6.00 12.36 7.35
CA THR A 18 7.38 12.09 7.79
C THR A 18 8.18 11.41 6.68
N LYS A 19 9.50 11.64 6.66
CA LYS A 19 10.42 10.96 5.73
C LYS A 19 10.35 9.43 5.83
N HIS A 20 9.93 8.90 7.00
CA HIS A 20 9.75 7.47 7.22
C HIS A 20 8.59 6.89 6.39
N ASN A 21 7.62 7.72 5.98
CA ASN A 21 6.41 7.33 5.26
C ASN A 21 6.54 7.45 3.73
N VAL A 22 7.74 7.69 3.19
CA VAL A 22 7.95 7.77 1.73
C VAL A 22 7.50 6.48 1.01
N GLY A 23 7.62 5.32 1.67
CA GLY A 23 7.09 4.07 1.14
C GLY A 23 5.56 4.07 0.99
N PHE A 24 4.82 4.53 2.00
CA PHE A 24 3.37 4.72 1.89
C PHE A 24 3.01 5.71 0.78
N MET A 25 3.68 6.86 0.72
CA MET A 25 3.45 7.89 -0.29
C MET A 25 3.64 7.35 -1.72
N LEU A 26 4.70 6.55 -1.95
CA LEU A 26 4.97 5.94 -3.24
C LEU A 26 3.82 5.03 -3.67
N ILE A 27 3.35 4.18 -2.75
CA ILE A 27 2.29 3.22 -3.08
C ILE A 27 0.93 3.91 -3.22
N ASP A 28 0.66 4.97 -2.46
CA ASP A 28 -0.54 5.82 -2.66
C ASP A 28 -0.57 6.44 -4.05
N GLN A 29 0.56 6.96 -4.54
CA GLN A 29 0.68 7.47 -5.91
C GLN A 29 0.48 6.37 -6.96
N LEU A 30 1.00 5.17 -6.71
CA LEU A 30 0.82 4.03 -7.61
C LEU A 30 -0.64 3.56 -7.65
N ALA A 31 -1.30 3.46 -6.50
CA ALA A 31 -2.71 3.10 -6.39
C ALA A 31 -3.59 4.10 -7.14
N LYS A 32 -3.33 5.41 -6.97
CA LYS A 32 -3.98 6.48 -7.72
C LYS A 32 -3.78 6.34 -9.23
N LYS A 33 -2.55 6.09 -9.67
CA LYS A 33 -2.23 5.92 -11.11
C LYS A 33 -2.94 4.71 -11.72
N GLN A 34 -3.13 3.64 -10.96
CA GLN A 34 -3.82 2.43 -11.40
C GLN A 34 -5.35 2.47 -11.14
N ASN A 35 -5.86 3.58 -10.60
CA ASN A 35 -7.27 3.76 -10.23
C ASN A 35 -7.80 2.65 -9.31
N VAL A 36 -7.02 2.27 -8.29
CA VAL A 36 -7.40 1.28 -7.27
C VAL A 36 -7.42 1.90 -5.90
N THR A 37 -8.33 1.42 -5.05
CA THR A 37 -8.54 1.94 -3.70
C THR A 37 -8.05 0.92 -2.67
N PHE A 38 -7.48 1.41 -1.58
CA PHE A 38 -7.10 0.59 -0.45
C PHE A 38 -8.30 0.14 0.37
N THR A 39 -8.26 -1.10 0.82
CA THR A 39 -9.17 -1.67 1.81
C THR A 39 -8.36 -2.21 2.98
N HIS A 40 -8.81 -1.94 4.20
CA HIS A 40 -8.13 -2.41 5.40
C HIS A 40 -8.38 -3.91 5.63
N ASP A 41 -7.31 -4.68 5.76
CA ASP A 41 -7.35 -6.10 6.11
C ASP A 41 -6.87 -6.33 7.54
N LYS A 42 -7.76 -6.89 8.36
CA LYS A 42 -7.52 -7.11 9.80
C LYS A 42 -6.58 -8.28 10.08
N ILE A 43 -6.53 -9.28 9.21
CA ILE A 43 -5.71 -10.49 9.41
C ILE A 43 -4.25 -10.12 9.16
N PHE A 44 -4.00 -9.37 8.08
CA PHE A 44 -2.66 -8.92 7.74
C PHE A 44 -2.24 -7.65 8.47
N GLN A 45 -3.18 -6.98 9.15
CA GLN A 45 -2.96 -5.66 9.76
C GLN A 45 -2.34 -4.72 8.73
N ALA A 46 -3.00 -4.55 7.59
CA ALA A 46 -2.48 -3.78 6.48
C ALA A 46 -3.60 -3.20 5.61
N ASP A 47 -3.35 -2.06 5.00
CA ASP A 47 -4.16 -1.57 3.89
C ASP A 47 -3.69 -2.22 2.59
N LEU A 48 -4.63 -2.86 1.89
CA LEU A 48 -4.38 -3.61 0.66
C LEU A 48 -5.10 -2.99 -0.52
N ALA A 49 -4.43 -2.86 -1.65
CA ALA A 49 -5.04 -2.65 -2.96
C ALA A 49 -4.44 -3.64 -3.96
N SER A 50 -5.09 -3.89 -5.09
CA SER A 50 -4.48 -4.73 -6.13
C SER A 50 -4.96 -4.36 -7.52
N PHE A 51 -4.09 -4.55 -8.51
CA PHE A 51 -4.39 -4.39 -9.93
C PHE A 51 -3.72 -5.50 -10.74
N PHE A 52 -4.09 -5.62 -12.01
CA PHE A 52 -3.43 -6.53 -12.95
C PHE A 52 -2.50 -5.76 -13.87
N LEU A 53 -1.29 -6.28 -14.09
CA LEU A 53 -0.34 -5.78 -15.07
C LEU A 53 0.20 -6.96 -15.86
N ASN A 54 -0.02 -6.97 -17.19
CA ASN A 54 0.43 -8.04 -18.09
C ASN A 54 0.03 -9.45 -17.62
N GLY A 55 -1.17 -9.61 -17.06
CA GLY A 55 -1.68 -10.89 -16.54
C GLY A 55 -1.14 -11.29 -15.16
N GLU A 56 -0.29 -10.47 -14.54
CA GLU A 56 0.15 -10.66 -13.16
C GLU A 56 -0.69 -9.83 -12.19
N LYS A 57 -1.13 -10.45 -11.09
CA LYS A 57 -1.81 -9.73 -10.02
C LYS A 57 -0.76 -9.09 -9.12
N ILE A 58 -0.80 -7.77 -9.00
CA ILE A 58 0.08 -6.98 -8.15
C ILE A 58 -0.70 -6.51 -6.94
N TYR A 59 -0.24 -6.86 -5.75
CA TYR A 59 -0.74 -6.33 -4.50
C TYR A 59 0.11 -5.14 -4.04
N LEU A 60 -0.58 -4.09 -3.61
CA LEU A 60 -0.05 -2.91 -2.97
C LEU A 60 -0.37 -3.00 -1.48
N VAL A 61 0.65 -2.91 -0.62
CA VAL A 61 0.51 -3.16 0.82
C VAL A 61 1.09 -2.03 1.63
N LYS A 62 0.31 -1.51 2.59
CA LYS A 62 0.77 -0.60 3.65
C LYS A 62 0.52 -1.26 5.02
N PRO A 63 1.54 -1.82 5.68
CA PRO A 63 1.37 -2.44 7.01
C PRO A 63 0.95 -1.42 8.08
N THR A 64 0.03 -1.79 8.97
CA THR A 64 -0.51 -0.94 10.05
C THR A 64 -0.25 -1.55 11.43
N THR A 65 0.95 -2.08 11.64
CA THR A 65 1.32 -2.92 12.79
C THR A 65 1.85 -2.16 14.01
N PHE A 66 2.10 -0.85 13.88
CA PHE A 66 2.66 0.02 14.94
C PHE A 66 1.65 1.07 15.41
#